data_AF-A0A654DGQ4-F1
#
_entry.id   AF-A0A654DGQ4-F1
#
_cell.length_a   1.000
_cell.length_b   1.000
_cell.length_c   1.000
_cell.angle_alpha   90.00
_cell.angle_beta   90.00
_cell.angle_gamma   90.00
#
_symmetry.space_group_name_H-M   'P 1'
#
loop_
_entity.id
_entity.type
_entity.pdbx_description
1 polymer ?
#
loop_
_entity_poly.entity_id
_entity_poly.type
_entity_poly.pdbx_seq_one_letter_code
_entity_poly.pdbx_strand_id
1 'polypeptide(L)'
;MADLTTEEANWIRAAAAAFLAIRVASQSRPDEAQTRDINSLADALHNIGMVGTGNSMFADLHTPEDLIEVQKITQRLLHSFQKPAPTKSSLLEGMFRMKRP
;
A
#
# COMPACT_ATOMS: atom_id res chain seq x y z
N MET A 1 21.26 20.90 -5.19
CA MET A 1 20.43 19.85 -4.54
C MET A 1 21.40 18.91 -3.86
N ALA A 2 21.16 18.54 -2.61
CA ALA A 2 21.94 17.47 -1.99
C ALA A 2 21.60 16.15 -2.69
N ASP A 3 22.60 15.31 -2.94
CA ASP A 3 22.36 13.98 -3.47
C ASP A 3 21.66 13.15 -2.39
N LEU A 4 20.58 12.47 -2.77
CA LEU A 4 19.83 11.61 -1.87
C LEU A 4 20.68 10.41 -1.48
N THR A 5 20.64 10.04 -0.21
CA THR A 5 21.16 8.75 0.24
C THR A 5 20.33 7.61 -0.36
N THR A 6 20.90 6.40 -0.42
CA THR A 6 20.19 5.20 -0.88
C THR A 6 18.90 4.95 -0.08
N GLU A 7 18.93 5.22 1.22
CA GLU A 7 17.80 5.06 2.14
C GLU A 7 16.69 6.07 1.86
N GLU A 8 17.03 7.35 1.74
CA GLU A 8 16.10 8.40 1.33
C GLU A 8 15.45 8.10 -0.03
N ALA A 9 16.24 7.61 -1.00
CA ALA A 9 15.72 7.20 -2.30
C ALA A 9 14.76 5.99 -2.20
N ASN A 10 15.00 5.06 -1.28
CA ASN A 10 14.08 3.94 -1.01
C ASN A 10 12.76 4.42 -0.43
N TRP A 11 12.81 5.36 0.52
CA TRP A 11 11.63 5.97 1.12
C TRP A 11 10.79 6.72 0.09
N ILE A 12 11.42 7.52 -0.79
CA ILE A 12 10.70 8.20 -1.88
C ILE A 12 10.01 7.19 -2.81
N ARG A 13 10.70 6.10 -3.17
CA ARG A 13 10.11 5.04 -4.01
C ARG A 13 8.92 4.36 -3.33
N ALA A 14 9.04 4.04 -2.05
CA ALA A 14 7.96 3.44 -1.27
C ALA A 14 6.75 4.38 -1.15
N ALA A 15 7.00 5.66 -0.88
CA ALA A 15 5.96 6.69 -0.81
C ALA A 15 5.21 6.82 -2.15
N ALA A 16 5.93 6.87 -3.27
CA ALA A 16 5.32 6.94 -4.59
C ALA A 16 4.38 5.75 -4.87
N ALA A 17 4.81 4.53 -4.51
CA ALA A 17 3.98 3.33 -4.65
C ALA A 17 2.74 3.36 -3.73
N ALA A 18 2.92 3.78 -2.46
CA ALA A 18 1.84 3.92 -1.50
C ALA A 18 0.78 4.94 -1.94
N PHE A 19 1.20 6.11 -2.46
CA PHE A 19 0.26 7.11 -2.99
C PHE A 19 -0.57 6.58 -4.15
N LEU A 20 0.03 5.78 -5.04
CA LEU A 20 -0.72 5.11 -6.12
C LEU A 20 -1.73 4.11 -5.56
N ALA A 21 -1.35 3.31 -4.56
CA ALA A 21 -2.24 2.36 -3.91
C ALA A 21 -3.43 3.05 -3.22
N ILE A 22 -3.17 4.12 -2.46
CA ILE A 22 -4.21 4.93 -1.79
C ILE A 22 -5.15 5.56 -2.82
N ARG A 23 -4.61 6.07 -3.94
CA ARG A 23 -5.43 6.63 -5.02
C ARG A 23 -6.39 5.60 -5.61
N VAL A 24 -5.90 4.39 -5.92
CA VAL A 24 -6.73 3.29 -6.43
C VAL A 24 -7.80 2.91 -5.40
N ALA A 25 -7.43 2.86 -4.12
CA ALA A 25 -8.36 2.52 -3.05
C ALA A 25 -9.48 3.55 -2.88
N SER A 26 -9.12 4.83 -2.96
CA SER A 26 -10.05 5.95 -2.83
C SER A 26 -11.10 5.97 -3.94
N GLN A 27 -10.79 5.41 -5.11
CA GLN A 27 -11.74 5.26 -6.22
C GLN A 27 -12.76 4.14 -6.01
N SER A 28 -12.55 3.26 -5.02
CA SER A 28 -13.21 1.95 -4.95
C SER A 28 -14.05 1.71 -3.70
N ARG A 29 -14.45 2.76 -2.94
CA ARG A 29 -15.13 2.67 -1.63
C ARG A 29 -14.46 1.63 -0.70
N PRO A 30 -13.36 2.00 -0.04
CA PRO A 30 -12.58 1.06 0.75
C PRO A 30 -13.38 0.46 1.89
N ASP A 31 -13.17 -0.83 2.16
CA ASP A 31 -13.67 -1.50 3.36
C ASP A 31 -12.89 -1.04 4.62
N GLU A 32 -13.28 -1.53 5.80
CA GLU A 32 -12.65 -1.15 7.06
C GLU A 32 -11.16 -1.52 7.13
N ALA A 33 -10.79 -2.69 6.60
CA ALA A 33 -9.40 -3.15 6.60
C ALA A 33 -8.54 -2.30 5.67
N GLN A 34 -9.06 -1.99 4.47
CA GLN A 34 -8.42 -1.09 3.51
C GLN A 34 -8.31 0.34 4.07
N THR A 35 -9.33 0.82 4.78
CA THR A 35 -9.29 2.12 5.44
C THR A 35 -8.21 2.19 6.51
N ARG A 36 -8.05 1.12 7.29
CA ARG A 36 -6.96 1.01 8.27
C ARG A 36 -5.59 1.04 7.60
N ASP A 37 -5.42 0.27 6.52
CA ASP A 37 -4.18 0.25 5.74
C ASP A 37 -3.86 1.64 5.15
N ILE A 38 -4.85 2.36 4.63
CA ILE A 38 -4.68 3.73 4.12
C ILE A 38 -4.21 4.68 5.23
N ASN A 39 -4.83 4.61 6.41
CA ASN A 39 -4.46 5.48 7.53
C ASN A 39 -3.03 5.18 8.00
N SER A 40 -2.65 3.90 8.14
CA SER A 40 -1.28 3.51 8.48
C SER A 40 -0.26 4.02 7.47
N LEU A 41 -0.56 3.96 6.17
CA LEU A 41 0.31 4.54 5.13
C LEU A 41 0.38 6.07 5.23
N ALA A 42 -0.74 6.76 5.49
CA ALA A 42 -0.76 8.21 5.61
C ALA A 42 0.08 8.70 6.80
N ASP A 43 -0.03 8.03 7.94
CA ASP A 43 0.75 8.35 9.15
C ASP A 43 2.24 8.12 8.91
N ALA A 44 2.62 6.97 8.35
CA ALA A 44 4.01 6.64 8.07
C ALA A 44 4.66 7.56 7.02
N LEU A 45 3.87 8.17 6.13
CA LEU A 45 4.37 9.02 5.04
C LEU A 45 4.17 10.52 5.27
N HIS A 46 3.61 10.91 6.42
CA HIS A 46 3.31 12.32 6.72
C HIS A 46 4.55 13.23 6.59
N ASN A 47 5.72 12.71 6.97
CA ASN A 47 6.98 13.45 7.00
C ASN A 47 7.87 13.21 5.76
N ILE A 48 7.37 12.58 4.70
CA ILE A 48 8.17 12.26 3.50
C ILE A 48 8.73 13.53 2.81
N GLY A 49 8.07 14.68 2.99
CA GLY A 49 8.56 15.97 2.47
C GLY A 49 9.87 16.45 3.11
N MET A 50 10.32 15.83 4.20
CA MET A 50 11.59 16.15 4.85
C MET A 50 12.79 15.44 4.21
N VAL A 51 12.57 14.48 3.30
CA VAL A 51 13.66 13.76 2.61
C VAL A 51 14.56 14.73 1.84
N GLY A 52 15.89 14.58 1.94
CA GLY A 52 16.85 15.39 1.20
C GLY A 52 16.99 16.84 1.69
N THR A 53 16.31 17.21 2.78
CA THR A 53 16.44 18.54 3.40
C THR A 53 17.66 18.66 4.32
N GLY A 54 18.38 17.57 4.57
CA GLY A 54 19.47 17.51 5.55
C GLY A 54 19.00 17.48 7.01
N ASN A 55 17.70 17.28 7.24
CA ASN A 55 17.12 17.16 8.57
C ASN A 55 17.40 15.78 9.17
N SER A 56 18.16 15.72 10.26
CA SER A 56 18.51 14.47 10.95
C SER A 56 17.30 13.73 11.53
N MET A 57 16.21 14.44 11.83
CA MET A 57 14.98 13.80 12.32
C MET A 57 14.35 12.87 11.30
N PHE A 58 14.66 13.01 10.00
CA PHE A 58 14.13 12.10 8.99
C PHE A 58 14.59 10.66 9.27
N ALA A 59 15.88 10.45 9.54
CA ALA A 59 16.44 9.13 9.81
C ALA A 59 15.93 8.52 11.14
N ASP A 60 15.69 9.35 12.15
CA ASP A 60 15.15 8.90 13.44
C ASP A 60 13.68 8.45 13.35
N LEU A 61 12.91 9.06 12.45
CA LEU A 61 11.48 8.81 12.28
C LEU A 61 11.15 7.75 11.23
N HIS A 62 12.13 7.34 10.42
CA HIS A 62 11.90 6.47 9.26
C HIS A 62 12.89 5.31 9.29
N THR A 63 12.55 4.28 10.07
CA THR A 63 13.42 3.12 10.25
C THR A 63 13.31 2.14 9.06
N PRO A 64 14.31 1.27 8.86
CA PRO A 64 14.21 0.19 7.89
C PRO A 64 12.99 -0.73 8.11
N GLU A 65 12.60 -0.94 9.37
CA GLU A 65 11.42 -1.73 9.74
C GLU A 65 10.13 -1.06 9.27
N ASP A 66 10.00 0.25 9.46
CA ASP A 66 8.85 1.03 8.99
C ASP A 66 8.76 1.00 7.46
N LEU A 67 9.90 1.07 6.77
CA LEU A 67 9.96 0.98 5.31
C LEU A 67 9.43 -0.38 4.82
N ILE A 68 9.81 -1.47 5.48
CA ILE A 68 9.31 -2.82 5.16
C ILE A 68 7.81 -2.92 5.42
N GLU A 69 7.32 -2.33 6.51
CA GLU A 69 5.89 -2.30 6.81
C GLU A 69 5.09 -1.52 5.77
N VAL A 70 5.54 -0.31 5.41
CA VAL A 70 4.94 0.51 4.33
C VAL A 70 4.85 -0.29 3.03
N GLN A 71 5.93 -0.99 2.65
CA GLN A 71 5.93 -1.81 1.44
C GLN A 71 4.93 -2.97 1.52
N LYS A 72 4.84 -3.66 2.66
CA LYS A 72 3.87 -4.76 2.87
C LYS A 72 2.43 -4.27 2.80
N ILE A 73 2.12 -3.15 3.47
CA ILE A 73 0.78 -2.56 3.47
C ILE A 73 0.42 -2.11 2.06
N THR A 74 1.34 -1.45 1.36
CA THR A 74 1.15 -1.01 -0.03
C THR A 74 0.84 -2.19 -0.96
N GLN A 75 1.61 -3.28 -0.87
CA GLN A 75 1.37 -4.48 -1.67
C GLN A 75 0.01 -5.11 -1.35
N ARG A 76 -0.34 -5.23 -0.06
CA ARG A 76 -1.63 -5.77 0.37
C ARG A 76 -2.79 -4.94 -0.18
N LEU A 77 -2.68 -3.61 -0.10
CA LEU A 77 -3.69 -2.69 -0.61
C LEU A 77 -3.85 -2.85 -2.13
N LEU A 78 -2.75 -2.88 -2.89
CA LEU A 78 -2.80 -3.11 -4.35
C LEU A 78 -3.42 -4.46 -4.72
N HIS A 79 -3.04 -5.55 -4.03
CA HIS A 79 -3.60 -6.87 -4.28
C HIS A 79 -5.10 -6.97 -3.97
N SER A 80 -5.59 -6.18 -3.01
CA SER A 80 -7.01 -6.15 -2.67
C SER A 80 -7.88 -5.66 -3.84
N PHE A 81 -7.36 -4.74 -4.68
CA PHE A 81 -8.04 -4.25 -5.88
C PHE A 81 -7.79 -5.10 -7.13
N GLN A 82 -6.78 -5.96 -7.11
CA GLN A 82 -6.51 -6.90 -8.21
C GLN A 82 -7.37 -8.17 -8.16
N LYS A 83 -8.11 -8.42 -7.05
CA LYS A 83 -9.05 -9.53 -7.02
C LYS A 83 -10.11 -9.32 -8.11
N PRO A 84 -10.21 -10.21 -9.12
CA PRO A 84 -11.31 -10.13 -10.06
C PRO A 84 -12.60 -10.22 -9.25
N ALA A 85 -13.56 -9.34 -9.54
CA ALA A 85 -14.94 -9.58 -9.12
C ALA A 85 -15.26 -11.04 -9.51
N PRO A 86 -15.86 -11.86 -8.61
CA PRO A 86 -16.17 -13.23 -8.94
C PRO A 86 -16.99 -13.22 -10.22
N THR A 87 -16.39 -13.68 -11.31
CA THR A 87 -17.09 -13.78 -12.58
C THR A 87 -18.23 -14.76 -12.34
N LYS A 88 -19.43 -14.47 -12.90
CA LYS A 88 -20.63 -15.31 -12.74
C LYS A 88 -20.36 -16.81 -13.00
N SER A 89 -19.31 -17.12 -13.77
CA SER A 89 -18.80 -18.48 -14.01
C SER A 89 -18.36 -19.22 -12.73
N SER A 90 -17.74 -18.56 -11.76
CA SER A 90 -17.28 -19.19 -10.51
C SER A 90 -18.45 -19.55 -9.57
N LEU A 91 -19.49 -18.71 -9.52
CA LEU A 91 -20.73 -19.00 -8.78
C LEU A 91 -21.50 -20.17 -9.42
N LEU A 92 -21.53 -20.21 -10.75
CA LEU A 92 -22.15 -21.31 -11.48
C LEU A 92 -21.36 -22.61 -11.33
N GLU A 93 -20.03 -22.60 -11.37
CA GLU A 93 -19.19 -23.80 -11.14
C GLU A 93 -19.42 -24.41 -9.74
N GLY A 94 -19.61 -23.58 -8.71
CA GLY A 94 -19.97 -24.05 -7.37
C GLY A 94 -21.36 -24.71 -7.31
N MET A 95 -22.34 -24.16 -8.05
CA MET A 95 -23.69 -24.72 -8.14
C MET A 95 -23.73 -26.04 -8.92
N PHE A 96 -22.90 -26.20 -9.97
CA PHE A 96 -22.83 -27.43 -10.75
C PHE A 96 -22.08 -28.58 -10.04
N ARG A 97 -21.27 -28.28 -9.02
CA ARG A 97 -20.59 -29.31 -8.21
C ARG A 97 -21.46 -29.90 -7.09
N MET A 98 -22.57 -29.27 -6.72
CA MET A 98 -23.52 -29.80 -5.71
C MET A 98 -24.58 -30.75 -6.28
N LYS A 99 -24.54 -31.05 -7.59
CA LYS A 99 -25.40 -32.08 -8.20
C LYS A 99 -24.54 -33.13 -8.88
N ARG A 100 -24.04 -34.10 -8.12
CA ARG A 100 -23.86 -35.45 -8.65
C ARG A 100 -24.56 -36.43 -7.70
N PRO A 101 -25.39 -37.34 -8.24
CA PRO A 101 -26.05 -38.39 -7.46
C PRO A 101 -25.06 -39.39 -6.88
#